data_AF-A0AAC8W4T2-F1
#
_entry.id   AF-A0AAC8W4T2-F1
#
_cell.length_a   1.000
_cell.length_b   1.000
_cell.length_c   1.000
_cell.angle_alpha   90.00
_cell.angle_beta   90.00
_cell.angle_gamma   90.00
#
_symmetry.space_group_name_H-M   'P 1'
#
loop_
_entity.id
_entity.type
_entity.pdbx_description
1 polymer ?
#
loop_
_entity_poly.entity_id
_entity_poly.type
_entity_poly.pdbx_seq_one_letter_code
_entity_poly.pdbx_strand_id
1 'polypeptide(L)' 'MNQMRHIRTAILCISQKAMAEIVGRDQATISRWESGELDPSRREMERIRCHAMARGKPWDDAWFFDPPPAMADRKVVAA' A
#
# COMPACT_ATOMS: atom_id res chain seq x y z
N MET A 1 10.57 1.78 -3.93
CA MET A 1 9.24 1.17 -3.81
C MET A 1 8.77 1.44 -2.40
N ASN A 2 7.63 2.12 -2.21
CA ASN A 2 7.11 2.41 -0.88
C ASN A 2 6.06 1.36 -0.45
N GLN A 3 5.57 1.50 0.78
CA GLN A 3 4.57 0.62 1.40
C GLN A 3 3.32 0.46 0.54
N MET A 4 2.74 1.57 0.08
CA MET A 4 1.50 1.54 -0.71
C MET A 4 1.67 0.85 -2.06
N ARG A 5 2.79 1.09 -2.75
CA ARG A 5 3.10 0.38 -3.99
C ARG A 5 3.29 -1.11 -3.74
N HIS A 6 3.95 -1.50 -2.64
CA HIS A 6 4.12 -2.90 -2.28
C HIS A 6 2.78 -3.58 -1.99
N ILE A 7 1.93 -2.99 -1.15
CA ILE A 7 0.57 -3.48 -0.88
C ILE A 7 -0.18 -3.67 -2.20
N ARG A 8 -0.11 -2.70 -3.12
CA ARG A 8 -0.83 -2.80 -4.39
C ARG A 8 -0.30 -3.91 -5.29
N THR A 9 1.02 -4.01 -5.48
CA THR A 9 1.60 -4.90 -6.50
C THR A 9 1.88 -6.30 -5.98
N ALA A 10 2.33 -6.45 -4.73
CA ALA A 10 2.76 -7.73 -4.17
C ALA A 10 1.65 -8.42 -3.39
N ILE A 11 0.84 -7.66 -2.63
CA ILE A 11 -0.24 -8.22 -1.83
C ILE A 11 -1.49 -8.35 -2.67
N LEU A 12 -2.01 -7.23 -3.18
CA LEU A 12 -3.28 -7.18 -3.90
C LEU A 12 -3.16 -7.61 -5.37
N CYS A 13 -1.98 -7.42 -5.98
CA CYS A 13 -1.72 -7.67 -7.40
C CYS A 13 -2.69 -6.93 -8.35
N ILE A 14 -2.95 -5.65 -8.06
CA ILE A 14 -3.91 -4.83 -8.83
C ILE A 14 -3.26 -3.61 -9.48
N SER A 15 -3.96 -3.01 -10.45
CA SER A 15 -3.58 -1.72 -11.04
C SER A 15 -3.89 -0.55 -10.09
N GLN A 16 -3.25 0.61 -10.32
CA GLN A 16 -3.56 1.82 -9.54
C GLN A 16 -5.02 2.25 -9.74
N LYS A 17 -5.57 2.08 -10.94
CA LYS A 17 -6.99 2.35 -11.23
C LYS A 17 -7.92 1.47 -10.38
N ALA A 18 -7.66 0.17 -10.33
CA ALA A 18 -8.45 -0.73 -9.49
C ALA A 18 -8.34 -0.37 -8.01
N MET A 19 -7.14 0.01 -7.53
CA MET A 19 -6.97 0.51 -6.17
C MET A 19 -7.78 1.77 -5.90
N ALA A 20 -7.81 2.70 -6.84
CA ALA A 20 -8.57 3.94 -6.76
C ALA A 20 -10.08 3.68 -6.64
N GLU A 21 -10.61 2.73 -7.41
CA GLU A 21 -12.02 2.30 -7.35
C GLU A 21 -12.38 1.73 -5.96
N ILE A 22 -11.48 0.96 -5.34
CA ILE A 22 -11.67 0.37 -4.01
C ILE A 22 -11.76 1.45 -2.93
N VAL A 23 -10.87 2.45 -2.99
CA VAL A 23 -10.80 3.51 -1.98
C VAL A 23 -11.71 4.69 -2.29
N GLY A 24 -12.38 4.70 -3.44
CA GLY A 24 -13.26 5.80 -3.88
C GLY A 24 -12.50 7.09 -4.17
N ARG A 25 -11.34 6.98 -4.82
CA ARG A 25 -10.50 8.10 -5.26
C ARG A 25 -10.15 7.95 -6.74
N ASP A 26 -9.40 8.92 -7.27
CA ASP A 26 -8.80 8.87 -8.60
C ASP A 26 -7.43 8.19 -8.60
N GLN A 27 -6.96 7.77 -9.78
CA GLN A 27 -5.66 7.11 -9.92
C GLN A 27 -4.47 8.03 -9.61
N ALA A 28 -4.60 9.35 -9.77
CA ALA A 28 -3.52 10.29 -9.44
C ALA A 28 -3.31 10.38 -7.93
N THR A 29 -4.38 10.27 -7.13
CA THR A 29 -4.28 10.11 -5.66
C THR A 29 -3.45 8.88 -5.29
N ILE A 30 -3.67 7.73 -5.94
CA ILE A 30 -2.85 6.52 -5.71
C ILE A 30 -1.39 6.76 -6.12
N SER A 31 -1.15 7.46 -7.24
CA SER A 31 0.21 7.79 -7.65
C SER A 31 0.94 8.65 -6.61
N ARG A 32 0.27 9.64 -6.03
CA ARG A 32 0.84 10.49 -4.95
C ARG A 32 1.12 9.71 -3.68
N TRP A 33 0.26 8.74 -3.36
CA TRP A 33 0.55 7.79 -2.28
C TRP A 33 1.80 6.98 -2.57
N GLU A 34 2.02 6.55 -3.81
CA GLU A 34 3.18 5.74 -4.19
C GLU A 34 4.49 6.53 -4.34
N SER A 35 4.41 7.85 -4.55
CA SER A 35 5.56 8.76 -4.53
C SER A 35 5.90 9.27 -3.13
N GLY A 36 4.99 9.11 -2.16
CA GLY A 36 5.16 9.62 -0.78
C GLY A 36 4.83 11.11 -0.63
N GLU A 37 4.17 11.72 -1.62
CA GLU A 37 3.69 13.10 -1.55
C GLU A 37 2.42 13.25 -0.70
N LEU A 38 1.67 12.16 -0.52
CA LEU A 38 0.42 12.12 0.22
C LEU A 38 0.30 10.77 0.93
N ASP A 39 -0.35 10.77 2.09
CA ASP A 39 -0.68 9.55 2.81
C ASP A 39 -2.17 9.21 2.70
N PRO A 40 -2.54 7.91 2.71
CA PRO A 40 -3.94 7.49 2.81
C PRO A 40 -4.52 7.85 4.18
N SER A 41 -5.78 8.26 4.20
CA SER A 41 -6.52 8.43 5.45
C SER A 41 -6.88 7.09 6.08
N ARG A 42 -7.25 7.10 7.37
CA ARG A 42 -7.72 5.91 8.10
C ARG A 42 -8.86 5.17 7.38
N ARG A 43 -9.82 5.91 6.82
CA ARG A 43 -10.95 5.33 6.08
C ARG A 43 -10.50 4.60 4.82
N GLU A 44 -9.44 5.09 4.18
CA GLU A 44 -8.89 4.47 2.97
C GLU A 44 -8.08 3.23 3.31
N MET A 45 -7.28 3.29 4.38
CA MET A 45 -6.60 2.12 4.92
C MET A 45 -7.59 0.99 5.28
N GLU A 46 -8.71 1.33 5.92
CA GLU A 46 -9.77 0.38 6.25
C GLU A 46 -10.38 -0.26 4.99
N ARG A 47 -10.65 0.52 3.94
CA ARG A 47 -11.16 -0.01 2.67
C ARG A 47 -10.19 -1.01 2.03
N ILE A 48 -8.90 -0.70 2.05
CA ILE A 48 -7.85 -1.59 1.51
C ILE A 48 -7.80 -2.90 2.32
N ARG A 49 -7.81 -2.81 3.65
CA ARG A 49 -7.86 -3.97 4.55
C ARG A 49 -9.08 -4.85 4.26
N CYS A 50 -10.28 -4.26 4.27
CA CYS A 50 -11.52 -4.99 4.02
C CYS A 50 -11.49 -5.69 2.66
N HIS A 51 -10.94 -5.04 1.64
CA HIS A 51 -10.79 -5.61 0.31
C HIS A 51 -9.82 -6.81 0.26
N ALA A 52 -8.70 -6.74 0.99
CA ALA A 52 -7.74 -7.83 1.09
C ALA A 52 -8.35 -9.04 1.82
N MET A 53 -8.99 -8.79 2.97
CA MET A 53 -9.64 -9.83 3.78
C MET A 53 -10.79 -10.50 3.02
N ALA A 54 -11.61 -9.73 2.28
CA ALA A 54 -12.69 -10.28 1.46
C ALA A 54 -12.19 -11.20 0.33
N ARG A 55 -10.91 -11.09 -0.06
CA ARG A 55 -10.25 -11.97 -1.04
C ARG A 55 -9.48 -13.12 -0.39
N GLY A 56 -9.58 -13.29 0.92
CA GLY A 56 -8.84 -14.32 1.67
C GLY A 56 -7.32 -14.13 1.62
N LYS A 57 -6.83 -12.92 1.35
CA LYS A 57 -5.39 -12.64 1.36
C LYS A 57 -4.90 -12.48 2.80
N PRO A 58 -3.69 -13.00 3.13
CA PRO A 58 -3.07 -12.68 4.40
C PRO A 58 -2.87 -11.17 4.48
N TRP A 59 -3.26 -10.58 5.61
CA TRP A 59 -3.21 -9.15 5.82
C TRP A 59 -2.53 -8.83 7.15
N ASP A 60 -1.64 -7.85 7.13
CA ASP A 60 -1.00 -7.28 8.31
C ASP A 60 -1.04 -5.74 8.19
N ASP A 61 -1.63 -5.06 9.18
CA ASP A 61 -1.72 -3.59 9.17
C ASP A 61 -0.35 -2.93 9.32
N ALA A 62 0.64 -3.66 9.85
CA ALA A 62 2.02 -3.19 9.92
C ALA A 62 2.55 -2.81 8.54
N TRP A 63 2.05 -3.42 7.45
CA TRP A 63 2.46 -3.11 6.08
C TRP A 63 2.17 -1.67 5.63
N PHE A 64 1.27 -0.93 6.30
CA PHE A 64 1.09 0.50 6.00
C PHE A 64 2.26 1.35 6.49
N PHE A 65 2.94 0.90 7.56
CA PHE A 65 3.96 1.68 8.26
C PHE A 65 5.36 1.14 7.99
N ASP A 66 5.49 -0.18 7.97
CA ASP A 66 6.77 -0.86 7.83
C ASP A 66 7.21 -0.91 6.36
N PRO A 67 8.49 -0.58 6.10
CA PRO A 67 9.02 -0.71 4.76
C PRO A 67 8.95 -2.18 4.32
N PRO A 68 8.61 -2.46 3.05
CA PRO A 68 8.59 -3.83 2.57
C PRO A 68 9.96 -4.50 2.77
N PRO A 69 10.01 -5.83 3.00
CA PRO A 69 11.24 -6.54 3.35
C PRO A 69 12.40 -6.25 2.37
N ALA A 70 12.13 -6.12 1.07
CA ALA A 70 13.11 -5.74 0.05
C ALA A 70 13.81 -4.36 0.27
N MET A 71 13.30 -3.53 1.18
CA MET A 71 13.84 -2.23 1.54
C MET A 71 14.38 -2.19 2.98
N ALA A 72 14.09 -3.20 3.81
CA ALA A 72 14.59 -3.32 5.18
C ALA A 72 16.10 -3.63 5.22
N ASP A 73 16.59 -4.44 4.27
CA ASP A 73 18.02 -4.78 4.15
C ASP A 73 18.94 -3.58 3.85
N ARG A 74 18.40 -2.46 3.34
CA ARG A 74 19.20 -1.29 2.96
C ARG A 74 19.58 -0.38 4.14
N LYS A 75 19.00 -0.58 5.33
CA LYS A 75 19.28 0.24 6.52
C LYS A 75 20.50 -0.22 7.35
N VAL A 76 21.20 -1.29 6.97
CA VAL A 76 22.30 -1.87 7.78
C VAL A 76 23.71 -1.42 7.33
N VAL A 77 23.83 -0.38 6.49
CA VAL A 77 25.15 0.18 6.10
C VAL A 77 25.21 1.69 6.33
N ALA A 78 25.22 2.08 7.59
CA ALA A 78 25.76 3.37 8.03
C ALA A 78 26.46 3.13 9.38
N ALA A 79 27.70 2.66 9.30
CA ALA A 79 28.67 2.62 10.39
C ALA A 79 29.69 3.75 10.16
#